data_AF-A0A960Z1F9-F1
#
_entry.id   AF-A0A960Z1F9-F1
#
_cell.length_a   1.000
_cell.length_b   1.000
_cell.length_c   1.000
_cell.angle_alpha   90.00
_cell.angle_beta   90.00
_cell.angle_gamma   90.00
#
_symmetry.space_group_name_H-M   'P 1'
#
loop_
_entity.id
_entity.type
_entity.pdbx_description
1 polymer ?
#
loop_
_entity_poly.entity_id
_entity_poly.type
_entity_poly.pdbx_seq_one_letter_code
_entity_poly.pdbx_strand_id
1 'polypeptide(L)'
;MVRAGRIAALLLLAGVLAAGPGAPIARAAPPDDTAALRAEQQALESGDGLSSRAQRVLFQARTRQDDGNHGEAAAALEEWLAGDPGRDHHLLRFTLAVSQLALDRPADAAANLERAVALAPRYGRAWLRLGEADYATGNFARAGEAFAQAYDLSPGREPELLYYAGASLLAAGRAADATDTLARLVASHPDRPEFAWYQALIAAAVDADQPARAEKALADLIRAHPNDPAVWDLAYRFHAGQADYEQAAVHLAVAGRLRDLSRDELEQLGDLYAVIGVPLEAARAYERAFAAGAEPAPEAYRKLASAWLAAHESEAARATLDRALTARPTPKLWALKGDLEYRAGDYDAADAAYAAALALDDAFGRGHLMRGYCAYERDRRAEARAHLERAAEFPDQARSARSLLARLDEAP
;
A
#
# COMPACT_ATOMS: atom_id res chain seq x y z
N MET A 1 -5.88 -9.42 -8.40
CA MET A 1 -5.53 -8.77 -7.12
C MET A 1 -4.56 -9.60 -6.25
N VAL A 2 -4.61 -10.95 -6.27
CA VAL A 2 -3.69 -11.85 -5.50
C VAL A 2 -2.17 -11.68 -5.78
N ARG A 3 -1.77 -11.09 -6.91
CA ARG A 3 -0.34 -10.90 -7.26
C ARG A 3 0.31 -9.65 -6.64
N ALA A 4 -0.47 -8.66 -6.19
CA ALA A 4 0.09 -7.41 -5.66
C ALA A 4 0.59 -7.55 -4.20
N GLY A 5 -0.13 -8.32 -3.36
CA GLY A 5 0.29 -8.60 -1.97
C GLY A 5 1.61 -9.36 -1.86
N ARG A 6 1.88 -10.27 -2.80
CA ARG A 6 3.16 -11.01 -2.89
C ARG A 6 4.36 -10.11 -3.21
N ILE A 7 4.17 -9.02 -3.96
CA ILE A 7 5.24 -8.09 -4.33
C ILE A 7 5.52 -7.11 -3.18
N ALA A 8 4.50 -6.70 -2.42
CA ALA A 8 4.67 -5.88 -1.22
C ALA A 8 5.43 -6.63 -0.10
N ALA A 9 5.16 -7.93 0.09
CA ALA A 9 5.89 -8.77 1.05
C ALA A 9 7.37 -8.98 0.67
N LEU A 10 7.69 -9.06 -0.63
CA LEU A 10 9.07 -9.20 -1.13
C LEU A 10 9.91 -7.93 -0.94
N LEU A 11 9.29 -6.74 -1.06
CA LEU A 11 9.98 -5.46 -0.85
C LEU A 11 10.28 -5.15 0.63
N LEU A 12 9.50 -5.71 1.57
CA LEU A 12 9.69 -5.51 3.02
C LEU A 12 10.87 -6.30 3.62
N LEU A 13 11.37 -7.34 2.94
CA LEU A 13 12.44 -8.22 3.47
C LEU A 13 13.82 -7.98 2.84
N ALA A 14 13.89 -7.52 1.58
CA ALA A 14 15.17 -7.32 0.89
C ALA A 14 16.04 -6.19 1.48
N GLY A 15 15.42 -5.20 2.16
CA GLY A 15 16.13 -4.10 2.81
C GLY A 15 16.57 -4.38 4.26
N VAL A 16 15.94 -5.35 4.95
CA VAL A 16 16.11 -5.53 6.40
C VAL A 16 17.16 -6.60 6.73
N LEU A 17 17.36 -7.60 5.86
CA LEU A 17 18.42 -8.62 6.02
C LEU A 17 19.84 -8.10 5.71
N ALA A 18 19.98 -6.88 5.20
CA ALA A 18 21.27 -6.25 4.87
C ALA A 18 21.70 -5.12 5.83
N ALA A 19 20.86 -4.73 6.79
CA ALA A 19 21.16 -3.66 7.74
C ALA A 19 21.77 -4.25 9.03
N GLY A 20 23.05 -3.95 9.27
CA GLY A 20 23.73 -4.24 10.53
C GLY A 20 23.09 -3.57 11.75
N PRO A 21 23.52 -3.89 12.98
CA PRO A 21 22.84 -3.47 14.20
C PRO A 21 22.81 -1.94 14.31
N GLY A 22 21.60 -1.37 14.26
CA GLY A 22 21.34 0.03 14.57
C GLY A 22 21.64 0.36 16.04
N ALA A 23 22.02 1.62 16.28
CA ALA A 23 22.54 2.20 17.52
C ALA A 23 21.81 1.78 18.83
N PRO A 24 22.50 1.82 20.00
CA PRO A 24 21.92 1.39 21.25
C PRO A 24 20.88 2.41 21.74
N ILE A 25 19.65 1.95 22.00
CA ILE A 25 18.57 2.77 22.55
C ILE A 25 18.08 2.10 23.84
N ALA A 26 17.71 2.94 24.81
CA ALA A 26 17.32 2.59 26.17
C ALA A 26 16.26 1.47 26.20
N ARG A 27 16.63 0.32 26.76
CA ARG A 27 15.72 -0.81 26.96
C ARG A 27 14.75 -0.51 28.10
N ALA A 28 13.46 -0.69 27.85
CA ALA A 28 12.46 -0.84 28.90
C ALA A 28 12.88 -1.94 29.89
N ALA A 29 12.40 -1.86 31.13
CA ALA A 29 12.66 -2.90 32.13
C ALA A 29 12.20 -4.26 31.58
N PRO A 30 13.07 -5.28 31.57
CA PRO A 30 12.72 -6.58 31.02
C PRO A 30 11.58 -7.18 31.86
N PRO A 31 10.61 -7.91 31.26
CA PRO A 31 9.48 -8.48 32.01
C PRO A 31 9.93 -9.38 33.17
N ASP A 32 9.07 -9.56 34.17
CA ASP A 32 9.39 -10.27 35.41
C ASP A 32 9.86 -11.73 35.20
N ASP A 33 9.48 -12.34 34.06
CA ASP A 33 9.88 -13.70 33.67
C ASP A 33 11.27 -13.79 33.01
N THR A 34 11.90 -12.66 32.67
CA THR A 34 13.15 -12.67 31.90
C THR A 34 14.33 -13.27 32.62
N ALA A 35 14.41 -13.12 33.94
CA ALA A 35 15.45 -13.77 34.74
C ALA A 35 15.28 -15.29 34.73
N ALA A 36 14.03 -15.77 34.83
CA ALA A 36 13.71 -17.19 34.78
C ALA A 36 13.99 -17.78 33.38
N LEU A 37 13.56 -17.10 32.32
CA LEU A 37 13.88 -17.49 30.94
C LEU A 37 15.39 -17.51 30.69
N ARG A 38 16.12 -16.51 31.17
CA ARG A 38 17.59 -16.47 31.01
C ARG A 38 18.27 -17.64 31.70
N ALA A 39 17.88 -17.95 32.94
CA ALA A 39 18.42 -19.09 33.69
C ALA A 39 18.08 -20.41 32.98
N GLU A 40 16.87 -20.53 32.44
CA GLU A 40 16.44 -21.71 31.70
C GLU A 40 17.23 -21.90 30.38
N GLN A 41 17.39 -20.84 29.58
CA GLN A 41 18.20 -20.91 28.36
C GLN A 41 19.66 -21.25 28.69
N GLN A 42 20.23 -20.70 29.76
CA GLN A 42 21.59 -21.03 30.22
C GLN A 42 21.71 -22.49 30.65
N ALA A 43 20.72 -23.02 31.37
CA ALA A 43 20.71 -24.42 31.77
C ALA A 43 20.66 -25.36 30.56
N LEU A 44 19.87 -25.03 29.54
CA LEU A 44 19.79 -25.81 28.29
C LEU A 44 21.10 -25.78 27.48
N GLU A 45 21.94 -24.76 27.66
CA GLU A 45 23.24 -24.60 27.00
C GLU A 45 24.42 -25.22 27.76
N SER A 46 24.26 -25.50 29.06
CA SER A 46 25.31 -25.98 29.97
C SER A 46 25.97 -27.29 29.51
N GLY A 47 25.23 -28.13 28.78
CA GLY A 47 25.66 -29.49 28.45
C GLY A 47 25.43 -30.49 29.59
N ASP A 48 24.64 -30.13 30.60
CA ASP A 48 24.18 -31.05 31.62
C ASP A 48 23.44 -32.25 30.99
N GLY A 49 23.80 -33.45 31.43
CA GLY A 49 23.29 -34.71 30.86
C GLY A 49 24.11 -35.30 29.71
N LEU A 50 25.11 -34.58 29.17
CA LEU A 50 26.05 -35.15 28.20
C LEU A 50 27.10 -36.03 28.88
N SER A 51 27.43 -37.18 28.27
CA SER A 51 28.61 -37.96 28.68
C SER A 51 29.91 -37.18 28.43
N SER A 52 30.97 -37.45 29.19
CA SER A 52 32.28 -36.78 28.99
C SER A 52 32.87 -36.96 27.58
N ARG A 53 32.46 -38.02 26.86
CA ARG A 53 32.84 -38.20 25.45
C ARG A 53 32.02 -37.28 24.55
N ALA A 54 30.71 -37.17 24.78
CA ALA A 54 29.83 -36.28 24.04
C ALA A 54 30.16 -34.79 24.26
N GLN A 55 30.52 -34.41 25.50
CA GLN A 55 31.01 -33.06 25.82
C GLN A 55 32.28 -32.71 25.04
N ARG A 56 33.22 -33.65 24.92
CA ARG A 56 34.43 -33.45 24.11
C ARG A 56 34.12 -33.27 22.63
N VAL A 57 33.21 -34.07 22.08
CA VAL A 57 32.76 -33.92 20.67
C VAL A 57 32.08 -32.57 20.46
N LEU A 58 31.17 -32.17 21.35
CA LEU A 58 30.51 -30.87 21.28
C LEU A 58 31.51 -29.71 21.34
N PHE A 59 32.48 -29.78 22.27
CA PHE A 59 33.52 -28.77 22.40
C PHE A 59 34.37 -28.67 21.14
N GLN A 60 34.88 -29.79 20.63
CA GLN A 60 35.68 -29.82 19.39
C GLN A 60 34.90 -29.30 18.18
N ALA A 61 33.62 -29.65 18.05
CA ALA A 61 32.79 -29.17 16.96
C ALA A 61 32.57 -27.65 17.04
N ARG A 62 32.32 -27.10 18.24
CA ARG A 62 32.21 -25.65 18.45
C ARG A 62 33.52 -24.93 18.13
N THR A 63 34.66 -25.45 18.59
CA THR A 63 35.98 -24.89 18.22
C THR A 63 36.18 -24.87 16.71
N ARG A 64 35.84 -25.95 16.01
CA ARG A 64 35.91 -25.98 14.54
C ARG A 64 34.97 -24.97 13.88
N GLN A 65 33.79 -24.71 14.46
CA GLN A 65 32.90 -23.65 13.97
C GLN A 65 33.52 -22.26 14.15
N ASP A 66 34.13 -22.01 15.31
CA ASP A 66 34.81 -20.74 15.60
C ASP A 66 36.00 -20.51 14.66
N ASP A 67 36.68 -21.58 14.26
CA ASP A 67 37.75 -21.56 13.25
C ASP A 67 37.24 -21.46 11.79
N GLY A 68 35.92 -21.43 11.57
CA GLY A 68 35.28 -21.41 10.24
C GLY A 68 35.27 -22.77 9.52
N ASN A 69 35.76 -23.83 10.16
CA ASN A 69 35.84 -25.19 9.62
C ASN A 69 34.50 -25.94 9.77
N HIS A 70 33.42 -25.36 9.24
CA HIS A 70 32.05 -25.89 9.38
C HIS A 70 31.88 -27.29 8.79
N GLY A 71 32.61 -27.63 7.71
CA GLY A 71 32.60 -28.97 7.12
C GLY A 71 33.12 -30.06 8.07
N GLU A 72 34.25 -29.80 8.73
CA GLU A 72 34.83 -30.74 9.70
C GLU A 72 34.00 -30.85 10.98
N ALA A 73 33.38 -29.74 11.41
CA ALA A 73 32.46 -29.75 12.54
C ALA A 73 31.23 -30.61 12.23
N ALA A 74 30.63 -30.43 11.05
CA ALA A 74 29.46 -31.20 10.61
C ALA A 74 29.80 -32.70 10.50
N ALA A 75 30.88 -33.06 9.83
CA ALA A 75 31.27 -34.46 9.63
C ALA A 75 31.48 -35.21 10.96
N ALA A 76 32.16 -34.61 11.94
CA ALA A 76 32.38 -35.24 13.23
C ALA A 76 31.09 -35.41 14.05
N LEU A 77 30.15 -34.47 13.94
CA LEU A 77 28.85 -34.57 14.60
C LEU A 77 27.94 -35.60 13.91
N GLU A 78 27.94 -35.66 12.58
CA GLU A 78 27.22 -36.67 11.80
C GLU A 78 27.74 -38.08 12.14
N GLU A 79 29.07 -38.28 12.18
CA GLU A 79 29.69 -39.55 12.60
C GLU A 79 29.29 -39.93 14.03
N TRP A 80 29.31 -38.97 14.96
CA TRP A 80 28.91 -39.22 16.35
C TRP A 80 27.45 -39.67 16.45
N LEU A 81 26.55 -38.96 15.76
CA LEU A 81 25.10 -39.17 15.79
C LEU A 81 24.65 -40.41 15.00
N ALA A 82 25.49 -40.94 14.10
CA ALA A 82 25.25 -42.20 13.39
C ALA A 82 25.41 -43.46 14.26
N GLY A 83 25.94 -43.31 15.48
CA GLY A 83 26.10 -44.41 16.44
C GLY A 83 24.83 -44.74 17.22
N ASP A 84 25.00 -45.15 18.48
CA ASP A 84 23.89 -45.62 19.33
C ASP A 84 22.83 -44.52 19.59
N PRO A 85 21.53 -44.84 19.69
CA PRO A 85 20.46 -43.86 19.97
C PRO A 85 20.65 -43.03 21.24
N GLY A 86 21.38 -43.56 22.24
CA GLY A 86 21.73 -42.83 23.47
C GLY A 86 22.74 -41.70 23.29
N ARG A 87 23.25 -41.49 22.06
CA ARG A 87 24.15 -40.39 21.68
C ARG A 87 23.41 -39.14 21.22
N ASP A 88 22.10 -39.25 21.00
CA ASP A 88 21.25 -38.16 20.53
C ASP A 88 21.04 -37.11 21.64
N HIS A 89 21.29 -35.84 21.32
CA HIS A 89 21.21 -34.74 22.29
C HIS A 89 20.93 -33.43 21.57
N HIS A 90 20.09 -32.56 22.15
CA HIS A 90 19.66 -31.30 21.52
C HIS A 90 20.83 -30.39 21.16
N LEU A 91 21.84 -30.26 22.03
CA LEU A 91 23.02 -29.43 21.74
C LEU A 91 23.86 -29.96 20.56
N LEU A 92 24.00 -31.28 20.41
CA LEU A 92 24.77 -31.85 19.29
C LEU A 92 24.02 -31.65 17.97
N ARG A 93 22.70 -31.88 17.99
CA ARG A 93 21.80 -31.63 16.85
C ARG A 93 21.81 -30.15 16.45
N PHE A 94 21.69 -29.25 17.42
CA PHE A 94 21.75 -27.81 17.21
C PHE A 94 23.11 -27.38 16.64
N THR A 95 24.23 -27.82 17.22
CA THR A 95 25.56 -27.46 16.73
C THR A 95 25.78 -28.00 15.32
N LEU A 96 25.32 -29.23 15.01
CA LEU A 96 25.39 -29.77 13.65
C LEU A 96 24.60 -28.90 12.67
N ALA A 97 23.36 -28.55 13.02
CA ALA A 97 22.51 -27.72 12.18
C ALA A 97 23.11 -26.33 11.92
N VAL A 98 23.75 -25.71 12.92
CA VAL A 98 24.46 -24.44 12.74
C VAL A 98 25.60 -24.57 11.71
N SER A 99 26.36 -25.67 11.73
CA SER A 99 27.36 -25.92 10.68
C SER A 99 26.72 -26.16 9.31
N GLN A 100 25.58 -26.87 9.26
CA GLN A 100 24.87 -27.12 8.01
C GLN A 100 24.32 -25.83 7.40
N LEU A 101 23.79 -24.90 8.20
CA LEU A 101 23.38 -23.58 7.73
C LEU A 101 24.55 -22.78 7.15
N ALA A 102 25.72 -22.81 7.80
CA ALA A 102 26.93 -22.15 7.29
C ALA A 102 27.46 -22.78 5.99
N LEU A 103 27.11 -24.03 5.71
CA LEU A 103 27.46 -24.77 4.50
C LEU A 103 26.38 -24.69 3.40
N ASP A 104 25.39 -23.80 3.55
CA ASP A 104 24.25 -23.66 2.62
C ASP A 104 23.45 -24.97 2.46
N ARG A 105 23.31 -25.73 3.55
CA ARG A 105 22.50 -26.96 3.65
C ARG A 105 21.28 -26.77 4.58
N PRO A 106 20.35 -25.85 4.26
CA PRO A 106 19.26 -25.50 5.18
C PRO A 106 18.23 -26.62 5.39
N ALA A 107 18.03 -27.52 4.41
CA ALA A 107 17.13 -28.66 4.57
C ALA A 107 17.64 -29.67 5.61
N ASP A 108 18.94 -29.98 5.58
CA ASP A 108 19.58 -30.86 6.57
C ASP A 108 19.57 -30.23 7.96
N ALA A 109 19.81 -28.92 8.01
CA ALA A 109 19.76 -28.15 9.24
C ALA A 109 18.35 -28.18 9.86
N ALA A 110 17.29 -27.95 9.05
CA ALA A 110 15.91 -28.00 9.52
C ALA A 110 15.58 -29.36 10.16
N ALA A 111 15.96 -30.48 9.53
CA ALA A 111 15.73 -31.82 10.08
C ALA A 111 16.44 -32.03 11.44
N ASN A 112 17.68 -31.55 11.58
CA ASN A 112 18.40 -31.63 12.86
C ASN A 112 17.81 -30.67 13.91
N LEU A 113 17.33 -29.50 13.52
CA LEU A 113 16.71 -28.52 14.42
C LEU A 113 15.33 -28.96 14.90
N GLU A 114 14.51 -29.57 14.04
CA GLU A 114 13.27 -30.25 14.42
C GLU A 114 13.54 -31.28 15.51
N ARG A 115 14.59 -32.09 15.34
CA ARG A 115 14.99 -33.06 16.35
C ARG A 115 15.49 -32.39 17.63
N ALA A 116 16.23 -31.29 17.52
CA ALA A 116 16.72 -30.53 18.66
C ALA A 116 15.58 -29.93 19.49
N VAL A 117 14.57 -29.33 18.86
CA VAL A 117 13.40 -28.77 19.55
C VAL A 117 12.47 -29.86 20.07
N ALA A 118 12.41 -31.04 19.44
CA ALA A 118 11.68 -32.18 19.99
C ALA A 118 12.32 -32.72 21.28
N LEU A 119 13.66 -32.71 21.37
CA LEU A 119 14.41 -33.12 22.56
C LEU A 119 14.40 -32.05 23.66
N ALA A 120 14.46 -30.78 23.28
CA ALA A 120 14.42 -29.64 24.19
C ALA A 120 13.43 -28.56 23.68
N PRO A 121 12.11 -28.73 23.91
CA PRO A 121 11.08 -27.82 23.39
C PRO A 121 11.19 -26.38 23.86
N ARG A 122 11.92 -26.14 24.95
CA ARG A 122 12.12 -24.81 25.51
C ARG A 122 13.45 -24.17 25.10
N TYR A 123 14.19 -24.77 24.17
CA TYR A 123 15.47 -24.22 23.70
C TYR A 123 15.26 -23.17 22.61
N GLY A 124 15.15 -21.90 23.02
CA GLY A 124 14.75 -20.78 22.14
C GLY A 124 15.69 -20.56 20.96
N ARG A 125 17.00 -20.76 21.13
CA ARG A 125 17.97 -20.65 20.02
C ARG A 125 17.76 -21.69 18.93
N ALA A 126 17.34 -22.91 19.29
CA ALA A 126 17.01 -23.93 18.30
C ALA A 126 15.75 -23.56 17.51
N TRP A 127 14.73 -22.98 18.16
CA TRP A 127 13.56 -22.44 17.46
C TRP A 127 13.91 -21.30 16.51
N LEU A 128 14.79 -20.38 16.91
CA LEU A 128 15.27 -19.31 16.03
C LEU A 128 15.94 -19.88 14.78
N ARG A 129 16.92 -20.78 14.95
CA ARG A 129 17.62 -21.40 13.83
C ARG A 129 16.69 -22.26 12.97
N LEU A 130 15.67 -22.90 13.57
CA LEU A 130 14.67 -23.65 12.83
C LEU A 130 13.86 -22.71 11.94
N GLY A 131 13.46 -21.55 12.46
CA GLY A 131 12.79 -20.51 11.68
C GLY A 131 13.61 -20.05 10.48
N GLU A 132 14.91 -19.80 10.68
CA GLU A 132 15.84 -19.43 9.60
C GLU A 132 15.96 -20.54 8.54
N ALA A 133 16.11 -21.80 8.97
CA ALA A 133 16.23 -22.95 8.08
C ALA A 133 14.94 -23.21 7.28
N ASP A 134 13.79 -23.14 7.94
CA ASP A 134 12.47 -23.29 7.30
C ASP A 134 12.19 -22.11 6.35
N TYR A 135 12.62 -20.90 6.68
CA TYR A 135 12.50 -19.75 5.77
C TYR A 135 13.34 -19.94 4.52
N ALA A 136 14.61 -20.33 4.67
CA ALA A 136 15.54 -20.56 3.56
C ALA A 136 15.09 -21.68 2.62
N THR A 137 14.35 -22.66 3.15
CA THR A 137 13.78 -23.77 2.35
C THR A 137 12.39 -23.48 1.77
N GLY A 138 11.84 -22.28 2.04
CA GLY A 138 10.51 -21.89 1.56
C GLY A 138 9.34 -22.45 2.36
N ASN A 139 9.61 -23.10 3.50
CA ASN A 139 8.61 -23.60 4.45
C ASN A 139 8.06 -22.46 5.32
N PHE A 140 7.54 -21.40 4.70
CA PHE A 140 7.23 -20.14 5.37
C PHE A 140 6.22 -20.25 6.53
N ALA A 141 5.25 -21.17 6.45
CA ALA A 141 4.31 -21.39 7.54
C ALA A 141 5.00 -21.89 8.80
N ARG A 142 5.92 -22.86 8.65
CA ARG A 142 6.70 -23.42 9.74
C ARG A 142 7.73 -22.43 10.28
N ALA A 143 8.35 -21.65 9.38
CA ALA A 143 9.23 -20.57 9.78
C ALA A 143 8.52 -19.57 10.70
N GLY A 144 7.29 -19.20 10.33
CA GLY A 144 6.42 -18.32 11.13
C GLY A 144 6.19 -18.84 12.55
N GLU A 145 5.81 -20.12 12.67
CA GLU A 145 5.59 -20.78 13.95
C GLU A 145 6.89 -20.85 14.79
N ALA A 146 8.01 -21.20 14.17
CA ALA A 146 9.29 -21.32 14.84
C ALA A 146 9.82 -19.97 15.35
N PHE A 147 9.70 -18.89 14.57
CA PHE A 147 10.04 -17.54 15.03
C PHE A 147 9.14 -17.06 16.18
N ALA A 148 7.84 -17.37 16.15
CA ALA A 148 6.94 -17.04 17.25
C ALA A 148 7.31 -17.79 18.55
N GLN A 149 7.66 -19.08 18.45
CA GLN A 149 8.18 -19.85 19.60
C GLN A 149 9.51 -19.28 20.10
N ALA A 150 10.41 -18.88 19.21
CA ALA A 150 11.67 -18.25 19.57
C ALA A 150 11.45 -16.94 20.36
N TYR A 151 10.46 -16.13 19.97
CA TYR A 151 10.08 -14.92 20.71
C TYR A 151 9.61 -15.25 22.13
N ASP A 152 8.69 -16.21 22.26
CA ASP A 152 8.09 -16.57 23.57
C ASP A 152 9.14 -17.17 24.53
N LEU A 153 10.20 -17.77 24.00
CA LEU A 153 11.31 -18.35 24.77
C LEU A 153 12.52 -17.42 24.91
N SER A 154 12.51 -16.26 24.24
CA SER A 154 13.61 -15.32 24.32
C SER A 154 13.53 -14.49 25.60
N PRO A 155 14.59 -14.46 26.43
CA PRO A 155 14.64 -13.58 27.60
C PRO A 155 14.59 -12.09 27.24
N GLY A 156 14.91 -11.72 26.00
CA GLY A 156 14.88 -10.33 25.53
C GLY A 156 13.59 -9.96 24.82
N ARG A 157 12.76 -10.96 24.45
CA ARG A 157 11.57 -10.80 23.60
C ARG A 157 11.83 -9.84 22.45
N GLU A 158 12.85 -10.14 21.64
CA GLU A 158 13.23 -9.28 20.53
C GLU A 158 12.07 -9.14 19.53
N PRO A 159 11.54 -7.92 19.30
CA PRO A 159 10.37 -7.71 18.45
C PRO A 159 10.56 -8.19 17.01
N GLU A 160 11.81 -8.20 16.53
CA GLU A 160 12.18 -8.68 15.21
C GLU A 160 11.73 -10.13 14.99
N LEU A 161 11.66 -10.97 16.02
CA LEU A 161 11.19 -12.35 15.93
C LEU A 161 9.69 -12.43 15.59
N LEU A 162 8.84 -11.61 16.20
CA LEU A 162 7.42 -11.55 15.82
C LEU A 162 7.22 -10.90 14.46
N TYR A 163 8.08 -9.94 14.09
CA TYR A 163 8.05 -9.37 12.75
C TYR A 163 8.37 -10.43 11.68
N TYR A 164 9.44 -11.21 11.87
CA TYR A 164 9.79 -12.33 10.98
C TYR A 164 8.72 -13.42 10.98
N ALA A 165 8.09 -13.69 12.13
CA ALA A 165 6.98 -14.63 12.22
C ALA A 165 5.80 -14.18 11.33
N GLY A 166 5.36 -12.92 11.50
CA GLY A 166 4.28 -12.34 10.71
C GLY A 166 4.59 -12.28 9.21
N ALA A 167 5.80 -11.85 8.84
CA ALA A 167 6.22 -11.77 7.45
C ALA A 167 6.30 -13.16 6.78
N SER A 168 6.79 -14.17 7.50
CA SER A 168 6.80 -15.56 7.03
C SER A 168 5.38 -16.10 6.83
N LEU A 169 4.46 -15.81 7.77
CA LEU A 169 3.06 -16.20 7.62
C LEU A 169 2.36 -15.53 6.42
N LEU A 170 2.70 -14.27 6.11
CA LEU A 170 2.24 -13.62 4.87
C LEU A 170 2.78 -14.31 3.62
N ALA A 171 4.08 -14.63 3.59
CA ALA A 171 4.68 -15.37 2.48
C ALA A 171 4.04 -16.75 2.29
N ALA A 172 3.58 -17.38 3.38
CA ALA A 172 2.82 -18.62 3.38
C ALA A 172 1.35 -18.48 2.93
N GLY A 173 0.84 -17.26 2.74
CA GLY A 173 -0.57 -16.98 2.47
C GLY A 173 -1.49 -17.14 3.69
N ARG A 174 -0.93 -17.25 4.90
CA ARG A 174 -1.66 -17.35 6.17
C ARG A 174 -1.90 -15.96 6.75
N ALA A 175 -2.61 -15.11 6.00
CA ALA A 175 -2.77 -13.69 6.31
C ALA A 175 -3.47 -13.42 7.66
N ALA A 176 -4.44 -14.26 8.05
CA ALA A 176 -5.10 -14.14 9.36
C ALA A 176 -4.14 -14.38 10.52
N ASP A 177 -3.34 -15.44 10.46
CA ASP A 177 -2.34 -15.75 11.49
C ASP A 177 -1.23 -14.69 11.54
N ALA A 178 -0.83 -14.15 10.37
CA ALA A 178 0.09 -13.03 10.30
C ALA A 178 -0.47 -11.78 10.97
N THR A 179 -1.75 -11.50 10.75
CA THR A 179 -2.45 -10.36 11.38
C THR A 179 -2.44 -10.48 12.90
N ASP A 180 -2.76 -11.67 13.43
CA ASP A 180 -2.74 -11.91 14.89
C ASP A 180 -1.32 -11.79 15.46
N THR A 181 -0.32 -12.31 14.75
CA THR A 181 1.10 -12.25 15.16
C THR A 181 1.64 -10.82 15.16
N LEU A 182 1.34 -10.04 14.12
CA LEU A 182 1.77 -8.65 14.00
C LEU A 182 0.98 -7.72 14.95
N ALA A 183 -0.28 -8.04 15.24
CA ALA A 183 -1.03 -7.35 16.30
C ALA A 183 -0.41 -7.61 17.68
N ARG A 184 0.07 -8.83 17.94
CA ARG A 184 0.81 -9.17 19.17
C ARG A 184 2.13 -8.42 19.26
N LEU A 185 2.84 -8.23 18.14
CA LEU A 185 4.07 -7.44 18.07
C LEU A 185 3.83 -5.99 18.52
N VAL A 186 2.90 -5.28 17.88
CA VAL A 186 2.65 -3.87 18.22
C VAL A 186 2.08 -3.70 19.64
N ALA A 187 1.30 -4.67 20.12
CA ALA A 187 0.73 -4.63 21.47
C ALA A 187 1.77 -4.92 22.57
N SER A 188 2.75 -5.78 22.31
CA SER A 188 3.81 -6.12 23.27
C SER A 188 4.93 -5.08 23.34
N HIS A 189 5.03 -4.21 22.34
CA HIS A 189 6.07 -3.19 22.23
C HIS A 189 5.48 -1.79 21.95
N PRO A 190 4.58 -1.28 22.81
CA PRO A 190 3.87 -0.02 22.58
C PRO A 190 4.78 1.22 22.63
N ASP A 191 5.96 1.10 23.25
CA ASP A 191 6.99 2.12 23.35
C ASP A 191 7.82 2.28 22.06
N ARG A 192 7.69 1.33 21.13
CA ARG A 192 8.40 1.32 19.84
C ARG A 192 7.43 1.17 18.67
N PRO A 193 6.65 2.20 18.33
CA PRO A 193 5.69 2.11 17.23
C PRO A 193 6.39 2.20 15.86
N GLU A 194 7.19 1.20 15.48
CA GLU A 194 7.93 1.22 14.22
C GLU A 194 6.98 1.20 13.01
N PHE A 195 7.18 2.11 12.05
CA PHE A 195 6.36 2.23 10.85
C PHE A 195 6.19 0.89 10.10
N ALA A 196 7.31 0.15 9.94
CA ALA A 196 7.33 -1.12 9.23
C ALA A 196 6.42 -2.19 9.86
N TRP A 197 6.26 -2.20 11.20
CA TRP A 197 5.42 -3.17 11.89
C TRP A 197 3.94 -2.92 11.62
N TYR A 198 3.52 -1.66 11.68
CA TYR A 198 2.16 -1.28 11.34
C TYR A 198 1.87 -1.46 9.86
N GLN A 199 2.82 -1.14 8.97
CA GLN A 199 2.67 -1.39 7.55
C GLN A 199 2.45 -2.88 7.27
N ALA A 200 3.24 -3.77 7.89
CA ALA A 200 3.06 -5.21 7.76
C ALA A 200 1.71 -5.67 8.34
N LEU A 201 1.29 -5.14 9.49
CA LEU A 201 0.00 -5.45 10.11
C LEU A 201 -1.19 -5.04 9.23
N ILE A 202 -1.15 -3.82 8.68
CA ILE A 202 -2.18 -3.30 7.76
C ILE A 202 -2.23 -4.16 6.50
N ALA A 203 -1.08 -4.50 5.91
CA ALA A 203 -1.01 -5.36 4.74
C ALA A 203 -1.58 -6.77 5.03
N ALA A 204 -1.22 -7.36 6.17
CA ALA A 204 -1.76 -8.65 6.60
C ALA A 204 -3.27 -8.61 6.79
N ALA A 205 -3.79 -7.56 7.43
CA ALA A 205 -5.21 -7.40 7.66
C ALA A 205 -6.00 -7.20 6.36
N VAL A 206 -5.45 -6.47 5.37
CA VAL A 206 -6.06 -6.34 4.04
C VAL A 206 -6.06 -7.69 3.31
N ASP A 207 -4.95 -8.42 3.29
CA ASP A 207 -4.86 -9.73 2.64
C ASP A 207 -5.76 -10.78 3.33
N ALA A 208 -6.05 -10.61 4.62
CA ALA A 208 -6.97 -11.44 5.39
C ALA A 208 -8.45 -11.03 5.26
N ASP A 209 -8.77 -10.00 4.48
CA ASP A 209 -10.11 -9.39 4.37
C ASP A 209 -10.67 -8.92 5.73
N GLN A 210 -9.80 -8.30 6.55
CA GLN A 210 -10.09 -7.78 7.88
C GLN A 210 -9.93 -6.25 7.94
N PRO A 211 -10.74 -5.47 7.20
CA PRO A 211 -10.57 -4.02 7.08
C PRO A 211 -10.66 -3.28 8.42
N ALA A 212 -11.47 -3.76 9.36
CA ALA A 212 -11.57 -3.15 10.69
C ALA A 212 -10.26 -3.24 11.50
N ARG A 213 -9.47 -4.30 11.31
CA ARG A 213 -8.15 -4.41 11.96
C ARG A 213 -7.11 -3.52 11.29
N ALA A 214 -7.15 -3.44 9.96
CA ALA A 214 -6.31 -2.53 9.20
C ALA A 214 -6.57 -1.06 9.59
N GLU A 215 -7.84 -0.66 9.68
CA GLU A 215 -8.29 0.67 10.11
C GLU A 215 -7.76 1.02 11.50
N LYS A 216 -7.90 0.09 12.46
CA LYS A 216 -7.39 0.29 13.82
C LYS A 216 -5.86 0.48 13.81
N ALA A 217 -5.14 -0.38 13.12
CA ALA A 217 -3.68 -0.32 13.04
C ALA A 217 -3.20 0.98 12.38
N LEU A 218 -3.90 1.44 11.34
CA LEU A 218 -3.63 2.71 10.68
C LEU A 218 -3.88 3.90 11.62
N ALA A 219 -4.98 3.89 12.37
CA ALA A 219 -5.27 4.93 13.36
C ALA A 219 -4.26 4.94 14.52
N ASP A 220 -3.78 3.77 14.96
CA ASP A 220 -2.68 3.65 15.94
C ASP A 220 -1.38 4.25 15.38
N LEU A 221 -1.05 3.96 14.11
CA LEU A 221 0.14 4.48 13.44
C LEU A 221 0.07 6.02 13.26
N ILE A 222 -1.06 6.56 12.83
CA ILE A 222 -1.29 8.01 12.71
C ILE A 222 -1.11 8.70 14.06
N ARG A 223 -1.62 8.11 15.15
CA ARG A 223 -1.43 8.65 16.50
C ARG A 223 0.03 8.63 16.95
N ALA A 224 0.79 7.61 16.57
CA ALA A 224 2.20 7.51 16.89
C ALA A 224 3.07 8.52 16.10
N HIS A 225 2.73 8.76 14.83
CA HIS A 225 3.55 9.56 13.91
C HIS A 225 2.71 10.58 13.11
N PRO A 226 2.02 11.53 13.77
CA PRO A 226 1.07 12.42 13.09
C PRO A 226 1.74 13.40 12.11
N ASN A 227 3.05 13.65 12.25
CA ASN A 227 3.79 14.59 11.41
C ASN A 227 4.63 13.89 10.33
N ASP A 228 4.57 12.56 10.22
CA ASP A 228 5.26 11.82 9.16
C ASP A 228 4.36 11.71 7.92
N PRO A 229 4.70 12.35 6.79
CA PRO A 229 3.90 12.25 5.57
C PRO A 229 3.75 10.82 5.06
N ALA A 230 4.71 9.93 5.29
CA ALA A 230 4.65 8.54 4.82
C ALA A 230 3.45 7.77 5.42
N VAL A 231 3.01 8.14 6.62
CA VAL A 231 1.85 7.57 7.30
C VAL A 231 0.55 7.99 6.63
N TRP A 232 0.43 9.26 6.30
CA TRP A 232 -0.72 9.78 5.56
C TRP A 232 -0.77 9.27 4.13
N ASP A 233 0.39 9.07 3.50
CA ASP A 233 0.49 8.42 2.18
C ASP A 233 0.06 6.94 2.22
N LEU A 234 0.33 6.24 3.32
CA LEU A 234 -0.17 4.88 3.55
C LEU A 234 -1.69 4.89 3.77
N ALA A 235 -2.19 5.83 4.59
CA ALA A 235 -3.63 5.99 4.83
C ALA A 235 -4.41 6.30 3.55
N TYR A 236 -3.90 7.22 2.74
CA TYR A 236 -4.44 7.54 1.42
C TYR A 236 -4.57 6.28 0.55
N ARG A 237 -3.48 5.51 0.39
CA ARG A 237 -3.48 4.29 -0.43
C ARG A 237 -4.45 3.24 0.09
N PHE A 238 -4.56 3.10 1.41
CA PHE A 238 -5.50 2.17 2.04
C PHE A 238 -6.95 2.54 1.72
N HIS A 239 -7.39 3.76 2.02
CA HIS A 239 -8.78 4.17 1.77
C HIS A 239 -9.12 4.28 0.27
N ALA A 240 -8.17 4.72 -0.56
CA ALA A 240 -8.35 4.73 -2.01
C ALA A 240 -8.56 3.32 -2.57
N GLY A 241 -7.83 2.31 -2.04
CA GLY A 241 -8.01 0.90 -2.39
C GLY A 241 -9.38 0.34 -2.01
N GLN A 242 -9.98 0.86 -0.93
CA GLN A 242 -11.33 0.51 -0.47
C GLN A 242 -12.44 1.33 -1.16
N ALA A 243 -12.09 2.20 -2.11
CA ALA A 243 -12.98 3.18 -2.73
C ALA A 243 -13.67 4.14 -1.74
N ASP A 244 -13.07 4.33 -0.56
CA ASP A 244 -13.45 5.36 0.41
C ASP A 244 -12.78 6.68 0.02
N TYR A 245 -13.35 7.33 -0.99
CA TYR A 245 -12.78 8.53 -1.60
C TYR A 245 -12.79 9.74 -0.66
N GLU A 246 -13.69 9.76 0.34
CA GLU A 246 -13.75 10.83 1.33
C GLU A 246 -12.50 10.78 2.22
N GLN A 247 -12.23 9.62 2.84
CA GLN A 247 -11.02 9.45 3.65
C GLN A 247 -9.75 9.55 2.80
N ALA A 248 -9.74 9.01 1.58
CA ALA A 248 -8.60 9.15 0.67
C ALA A 248 -8.25 10.63 0.39
N ALA A 249 -9.26 11.48 0.15
CA ALA A 249 -9.06 12.91 -0.05
C ALA A 249 -8.49 13.59 1.19
N VAL A 250 -9.02 13.26 2.38
CA VAL A 250 -8.53 13.78 3.67
C VAL A 250 -7.05 13.45 3.85
N HIS A 251 -6.67 12.19 3.71
CA HIS A 251 -5.29 11.75 3.96
C HIS A 251 -4.30 12.35 2.97
N LEU A 252 -4.62 12.39 1.67
CA LEU A 252 -3.77 13.01 0.67
C LEU A 252 -3.66 14.54 0.88
N ALA A 253 -4.74 15.20 1.31
CA ALA A 253 -4.71 16.61 1.65
C ALA A 253 -3.89 16.91 2.92
N VAL A 254 -3.83 16.00 3.89
CA VAL A 254 -2.94 16.15 5.06
C VAL A 254 -1.49 15.89 4.67
N ALA A 255 -1.21 14.86 3.88
CA ALA A 255 0.13 14.61 3.33
C ALA A 255 0.65 15.86 2.60
N GLY A 256 -0.19 16.50 1.78
CA GLY A 256 0.15 17.73 1.07
C GLY A 256 0.29 19.00 1.92
N ARG A 257 0.05 18.93 3.24
CA ARG A 257 0.41 19.97 4.21
C ARG A 257 1.76 19.70 4.89
N LEU A 258 2.20 18.44 4.91
CA LEU A 258 3.45 18.01 5.52
C LEU A 258 4.61 17.96 4.52
N ARG A 259 4.30 17.70 3.24
CA ARG A 259 5.24 17.70 2.12
C ARG A 259 4.62 18.30 0.87
N ASP A 260 5.46 18.65 -0.09
CA ASP A 260 5.00 19.01 -1.42
C ASP A 260 4.43 17.78 -2.14
N LEU A 261 3.24 17.94 -2.70
CA LEU A 261 2.64 16.95 -3.59
C LEU A 261 3.18 17.15 -5.00
N SER A 262 3.47 16.04 -5.67
CA SER A 262 3.76 16.05 -7.10
C SER A 262 2.54 16.52 -7.90
N ARG A 263 2.76 16.94 -9.14
CA ARG A 263 1.67 17.29 -10.06
C ARG A 263 0.61 16.19 -10.14
N ASP A 264 1.02 14.93 -10.31
CA ASP A 264 0.09 13.80 -10.44
C ASP A 264 -0.72 13.58 -9.16
N GLU A 265 -0.12 13.78 -7.99
CA GLU A 265 -0.82 13.72 -6.70
C GLU A 265 -1.80 14.88 -6.51
N LEU A 266 -1.47 16.08 -7.00
CA LEU A 266 -2.39 17.23 -7.01
C LEU A 266 -3.58 17.00 -7.96
N GLU A 267 -3.33 16.40 -9.13
CA GLU A 267 -4.39 15.98 -10.05
C GLU A 267 -5.28 14.89 -9.42
N GLN A 268 -4.68 13.89 -8.74
CA GLN A 268 -5.43 12.87 -7.99
C GLN A 268 -6.27 13.48 -6.87
N LEU A 269 -5.72 14.43 -6.11
CA LEU A 269 -6.46 15.13 -5.06
C LEU A 269 -7.64 15.92 -5.64
N GLY A 270 -7.45 16.58 -6.78
CA GLY A 270 -8.52 17.26 -7.50
C GLY A 270 -9.61 16.30 -7.97
N ASP A 271 -9.23 15.16 -8.53
CA ASP A 271 -10.17 14.11 -8.95
C ASP A 271 -10.98 13.56 -7.78
N LEU A 272 -10.33 13.31 -6.63
CA LEU A 272 -11.01 12.86 -5.41
C LEU A 272 -12.03 13.90 -4.94
N TYR A 273 -11.64 15.16 -4.82
CA TYR A 273 -12.56 16.25 -4.44
C TYR A 273 -13.74 16.39 -5.41
N ALA A 274 -13.51 16.23 -6.72
CA ALA A 274 -14.57 16.27 -7.71
C ALA A 274 -15.56 15.11 -7.52
N VAL A 275 -15.06 13.90 -7.21
CA VAL A 275 -15.90 12.71 -6.96
C VAL A 275 -16.73 12.86 -5.68
N ILE A 276 -16.14 13.37 -4.60
CA ILE A 276 -16.84 13.54 -3.31
C ILE A 276 -17.72 14.80 -3.25
N GLY A 277 -17.80 15.57 -4.34
CA GLY A 277 -18.69 16.73 -4.44
C GLY A 277 -18.18 17.98 -3.70
N VAL A 278 -16.86 18.17 -3.61
CA VAL A 278 -16.21 19.37 -3.06
C VAL A 278 -15.54 20.16 -4.21
N PRO A 279 -16.31 20.76 -5.13
CA PRO A 279 -15.79 21.25 -6.41
C PRO A 279 -14.82 22.43 -6.29
N LEU A 280 -14.96 23.28 -5.27
CA LEU A 280 -14.05 24.40 -5.03
C LEU A 280 -12.63 23.92 -4.69
N GLU A 281 -12.51 22.91 -3.82
CA GLU A 281 -11.22 22.33 -3.46
C GLU A 281 -10.64 21.50 -4.62
N ALA A 282 -11.50 20.85 -5.43
CA ALA A 282 -11.07 20.21 -6.66
C ALA A 282 -10.37 21.20 -7.61
N ALA A 283 -11.01 22.35 -7.85
CA ALA A 283 -10.46 23.38 -8.71
C ALA A 283 -9.12 23.92 -8.19
N ARG A 284 -9.02 24.21 -6.89
CA ARG A 284 -7.77 24.65 -6.26
C ARG A 284 -6.65 23.62 -6.38
N ALA A 285 -6.95 22.33 -6.24
CA ALA A 285 -5.97 21.26 -6.41
C ALA A 285 -5.46 21.19 -7.85
N TYR A 286 -6.35 21.28 -8.85
CA TYR A 286 -5.95 21.34 -10.25
C TYR A 286 -5.12 22.59 -10.60
N GLU A 287 -5.43 23.76 -10.03
CA GLU A 287 -4.61 24.97 -10.24
C GLU A 287 -3.20 24.80 -9.69
N ARG A 288 -3.06 24.22 -8.50
CA ARG A 288 -1.76 23.87 -7.93
C ARG A 288 -1.01 22.88 -8.83
N ALA A 289 -1.71 21.89 -9.38
CA ALA A 289 -1.11 20.94 -10.33
C ALA A 289 -0.56 21.64 -11.58
N PHE A 290 -1.28 22.65 -12.10
CA PHE A 290 -0.86 23.42 -13.27
C PHE A 290 0.36 24.30 -12.99
N ALA A 291 0.45 24.86 -11.78
CA ALA A 291 1.61 25.65 -11.36
C ALA A 291 2.88 24.79 -11.19
N ALA A 292 2.73 23.48 -10.95
CA ALA A 292 3.83 22.57 -10.64
C ALA A 292 4.49 21.89 -11.86
N GLY A 293 4.17 22.26 -13.10
CA GLY A 293 4.73 21.58 -14.27
C GLY A 293 4.53 22.25 -15.62
N ALA A 294 4.82 21.50 -16.68
CA ALA A 294 4.63 21.92 -18.07
C ALA A 294 3.15 22.16 -18.42
N GLU A 295 2.92 22.91 -19.49
CA GLU A 295 1.60 23.35 -19.94
C GLU A 295 0.56 22.22 -19.93
N PRO A 296 -0.62 22.41 -19.30
CA PRO A 296 -1.59 21.34 -19.14
C PRO A 296 -2.21 20.89 -20.46
N ALA A 297 -2.51 19.60 -20.57
CA ALA A 297 -3.27 19.07 -21.70
C ALA A 297 -4.71 19.65 -21.70
N PRO A 298 -5.40 19.71 -22.85
CA PRO A 298 -6.79 20.17 -22.93
C PRO A 298 -7.74 19.47 -21.96
N GLU A 299 -7.51 18.18 -21.69
CA GLU A 299 -8.31 17.41 -20.76
C GLU A 299 -8.17 17.89 -19.31
N ALA A 300 -6.98 18.35 -18.92
CA ALA A 300 -6.76 18.91 -17.59
C ALA A 300 -7.48 20.25 -17.44
N TYR A 301 -7.46 21.10 -18.48
CA TYR A 301 -8.26 22.33 -18.52
C TYR A 301 -9.75 22.05 -18.40
N ARG A 302 -10.22 20.98 -19.05
CA ARG A 302 -11.61 20.54 -18.98
C ARG A 302 -12.01 20.19 -17.54
N LYS A 303 -11.16 19.46 -16.81
CA LYS A 303 -11.39 19.12 -15.39
C LYS A 303 -11.47 20.38 -14.52
N LEU A 304 -10.50 21.29 -14.64
CA LEU A 304 -10.48 22.55 -13.89
C LEU A 304 -11.71 23.43 -14.18
N ALA A 305 -12.03 23.65 -15.45
CA ALA A 305 -13.21 24.44 -15.83
C ALA A 305 -14.51 23.80 -15.34
N SER A 306 -14.63 22.46 -15.40
CA SER A 306 -15.81 21.75 -14.89
C SER A 306 -15.93 21.88 -13.38
N ALA A 307 -14.80 21.82 -12.65
CA ALA A 307 -14.77 22.03 -11.21
C ALA A 307 -15.20 23.47 -10.84
N TRP A 308 -14.70 24.48 -11.55
CA TRP A 308 -15.14 25.87 -11.35
C TRP A 308 -16.62 26.08 -11.62
N LEU A 309 -17.15 25.50 -12.71
CA LEU A 309 -18.58 25.55 -13.02
C LEU A 309 -19.43 24.89 -11.93
N ALA A 310 -19.00 23.73 -11.42
CA ALA A 310 -19.67 23.03 -10.33
C ALA A 310 -19.58 23.78 -8.99
N ALA A 311 -18.53 24.57 -8.80
CA ALA A 311 -18.38 25.49 -7.67
C ALA A 311 -19.15 26.81 -7.84
N HIS A 312 -19.85 27.02 -8.96
CA HIS A 312 -20.50 28.27 -9.34
C HIS A 312 -19.56 29.48 -9.50
N GLU A 313 -18.27 29.23 -9.74
CA GLU A 313 -17.25 30.25 -9.98
C GLU A 313 -17.11 30.53 -11.49
N SER A 314 -18.12 31.18 -12.05
CA SER A 314 -18.27 31.41 -13.50
C SER A 314 -17.09 32.19 -14.12
N GLU A 315 -16.55 33.19 -13.42
CA GLU A 315 -15.42 33.98 -13.93
C GLU A 315 -14.13 33.17 -14.00
N ALA A 316 -13.84 32.36 -12.97
CA ALA A 316 -12.69 31.48 -12.96
C ALA A 316 -12.80 30.40 -14.05
N ALA A 317 -14.01 29.86 -14.27
CA ALA A 317 -14.29 28.95 -15.37
C ALA A 317 -14.04 29.62 -16.74
N ARG A 318 -14.53 30.85 -16.94
CA ARG A 318 -14.33 31.62 -18.18
C ARG A 318 -12.85 31.83 -18.48
N ALA A 319 -12.11 32.36 -17.50
CA ALA A 319 -10.67 32.61 -17.64
C ALA A 319 -9.89 31.32 -17.93
N THR A 320 -10.26 30.21 -17.29
CA THR A 320 -9.65 28.90 -17.53
C THR A 320 -9.89 28.43 -18.97
N LEU A 321 -11.13 28.53 -19.45
CA LEU A 321 -11.51 28.13 -20.80
C LEU A 321 -10.87 29.01 -21.87
N ASP A 322 -10.79 30.32 -21.64
CA ASP A 322 -10.12 31.25 -22.57
C ASP A 322 -8.65 30.91 -22.74
N ARG A 323 -7.94 30.67 -21.64
CA ARG A 323 -6.54 30.23 -21.69
C ARG A 323 -6.39 28.89 -22.43
N ALA A 324 -7.27 27.93 -22.15
CA ALA A 324 -7.25 26.63 -22.79
C ALA A 324 -7.46 26.71 -24.31
N LEU A 325 -8.41 27.57 -24.74
CA LEU A 325 -8.78 27.75 -26.14
C LEU A 325 -7.72 28.53 -26.93
N THR A 326 -6.97 29.44 -26.29
CA THR A 326 -5.78 30.06 -26.90
C THR A 326 -4.65 29.05 -27.11
N ALA A 327 -4.41 28.17 -26.13
CA ALA A 327 -3.33 27.20 -26.20
C ALA A 327 -3.63 26.06 -27.19
N ARG A 328 -4.74 25.35 -26.99
CA ARG A 328 -5.13 24.21 -27.82
C ARG A 328 -6.65 24.06 -27.87
N PRO A 329 -7.32 24.68 -28.86
CA PRO A 329 -8.76 24.63 -28.97
C PRO A 329 -9.25 23.21 -29.31
N THR A 330 -10.37 22.81 -28.71
CA THR A 330 -11.04 21.54 -29.01
C THR A 330 -12.56 21.76 -29.03
N PRO A 331 -13.33 20.93 -29.77
CA PRO A 331 -14.79 21.04 -29.76
C PRO A 331 -15.39 20.98 -28.35
N LYS A 332 -14.83 20.12 -27.48
CA LYS A 332 -15.30 19.96 -26.10
C LYS A 332 -15.05 21.19 -25.23
N LEU A 333 -13.90 21.87 -25.38
CA LEU A 333 -13.61 23.10 -24.64
C LEU A 333 -14.50 24.26 -25.09
N TRP A 334 -14.72 24.40 -26.41
CA TRP A 334 -15.66 25.37 -26.95
C TRP A 334 -17.09 25.10 -26.51
N ALA A 335 -17.51 23.84 -26.47
CA ALA A 335 -18.81 23.45 -25.97
C ALA A 335 -19.00 23.80 -24.48
N LEU A 336 -17.97 23.59 -23.64
CA LEU A 336 -18.00 24.01 -22.23
C LEU A 336 -18.10 25.54 -22.07
N LYS A 337 -17.41 26.30 -22.92
CA LYS A 337 -17.55 27.77 -22.96
C LYS A 337 -18.97 28.16 -23.37
N GLY A 338 -19.51 27.51 -24.39
CA GLY A 338 -20.91 27.70 -24.78
C GLY A 338 -21.89 27.39 -23.66
N ASP A 339 -21.66 26.33 -22.88
CA ASP A 339 -22.48 25.96 -21.72
C ASP A 339 -22.41 27.00 -20.60
N LEU A 340 -21.24 27.59 -20.38
CA LEU A 340 -21.04 28.67 -19.42
C LEU A 340 -21.83 29.91 -19.82
N GLU A 341 -21.67 30.40 -21.05
CA GLU A 341 -22.35 31.61 -21.50
C GLU A 341 -23.87 31.42 -21.65
N TYR A 342 -24.31 30.22 -22.06
CA TYR A 342 -25.74 29.91 -22.10
C TYR A 342 -26.38 30.00 -20.72
N ARG A 343 -25.71 29.51 -19.67
CA ARG A 343 -26.19 29.65 -18.27
C ARG A 343 -26.16 31.09 -17.78
N ALA A 344 -25.23 31.90 -18.30
CA ALA A 344 -25.17 33.33 -18.01
C ALA A 344 -26.28 34.14 -18.73
N GLY A 345 -27.00 33.52 -19.68
CA GLY A 345 -28.02 34.17 -20.50
C GLY A 345 -27.46 34.91 -21.71
N ASP A 346 -26.15 34.86 -21.93
CA ASP A 346 -25.52 35.42 -23.13
C ASP A 346 -25.59 34.39 -24.27
N TYR A 347 -26.78 34.28 -24.85
CA TYR A 347 -27.04 33.33 -25.91
C TYR A 347 -26.23 33.64 -27.19
N ASP A 348 -25.84 34.89 -27.41
CA ASP A 348 -24.97 35.34 -28.52
C ASP A 348 -23.55 34.80 -28.38
N ALA A 349 -22.93 34.98 -27.21
CA ALA A 349 -21.63 34.40 -26.93
C ALA A 349 -21.69 32.85 -26.92
N ALA A 350 -22.77 32.27 -26.38
CA ALA A 350 -22.97 30.83 -26.36
C ALA A 350 -23.03 30.22 -27.77
N ASP A 351 -23.84 30.82 -28.67
CA ASP A 351 -23.95 30.37 -30.06
C ASP A 351 -22.61 30.48 -30.79
N ALA A 352 -21.88 31.58 -30.60
CA ALA A 352 -20.56 31.76 -31.19
C ALA A 352 -19.58 30.67 -30.72
N ALA A 353 -19.61 30.30 -29.44
CA ALA A 353 -18.78 29.23 -28.90
C ALA A 353 -19.14 27.85 -29.50
N TYR A 354 -20.42 27.52 -29.62
CA TYR A 354 -20.84 26.27 -30.27
C TYR A 354 -20.54 26.26 -31.78
N ALA A 355 -20.65 27.40 -32.46
CA ALA A 355 -20.25 27.53 -33.85
C ALA A 355 -18.75 27.28 -34.01
N ALA A 356 -17.92 27.79 -33.10
CA ALA A 356 -16.49 27.51 -33.06
C ALA A 356 -16.18 26.03 -32.79
N ALA A 357 -16.98 25.35 -31.95
CA ALA A 357 -16.87 23.90 -31.76
C ALA A 357 -17.14 23.12 -33.07
N LEU A 358 -18.22 23.48 -33.78
CA LEU A 358 -18.59 22.86 -35.05
C LEU A 358 -17.62 23.16 -36.20
N ALA A 359 -16.95 24.31 -36.16
CA ALA A 359 -15.91 24.64 -37.12
C ALA A 359 -14.68 23.72 -37.00
N LEU A 360 -14.43 23.18 -35.81
CA LEU A 360 -13.38 22.18 -35.57
C LEU A 360 -13.85 20.76 -35.89
N ASP A 361 -15.12 20.46 -35.65
CA ASP A 361 -15.74 19.15 -35.88
C ASP A 361 -17.24 19.29 -36.18
N ASP A 362 -17.62 19.25 -37.45
CA ASP A 362 -19.03 19.32 -37.88
C ASP A 362 -19.84 18.09 -37.40
N ALA A 363 -19.17 16.97 -37.11
CA ALA A 363 -19.82 15.80 -36.56
C ALA A 363 -20.12 15.93 -35.05
N PHE A 364 -19.73 17.05 -34.41
CA PHE A 364 -20.04 17.34 -33.02
C PHE A 364 -21.52 17.72 -32.85
N GLY A 365 -22.42 16.73 -32.97
CA GLY A 365 -23.88 16.93 -33.01
C GLY A 365 -24.47 17.71 -31.83
N ARG A 366 -23.81 17.68 -30.66
CA ARG A 366 -24.19 18.50 -29.50
C ARG A 366 -24.11 20.00 -29.80
N GLY A 367 -23.15 20.43 -30.61
CA GLY A 367 -23.03 21.82 -31.06
C GLY A 367 -24.29 22.28 -31.78
N HIS A 368 -24.77 21.51 -32.76
CA HIS A 368 -26.02 21.81 -33.49
C HIS A 368 -27.22 21.90 -32.54
N LEU A 369 -27.34 20.94 -31.60
CA LEU A 369 -28.43 20.95 -30.61
C LEU A 369 -28.41 22.25 -29.78
N MET A 370 -27.26 22.61 -29.22
CA MET A 370 -27.16 23.77 -28.35
C MET A 370 -27.31 25.11 -29.08
N ARG A 371 -26.86 25.22 -30.34
CA ARG A 371 -27.16 26.39 -31.19
C ARG A 371 -28.66 26.53 -31.44
N GLY A 372 -29.35 25.41 -31.64
CA GLY A 372 -30.82 25.36 -31.70
C GLY A 372 -31.48 25.92 -30.44
N TYR A 373 -30.99 25.53 -29.25
CA TYR A 373 -31.43 26.11 -27.98
C TYR A 373 -31.12 27.61 -27.88
N CYS A 374 -29.90 28.06 -28.22
CA CYS A 374 -29.55 29.48 -28.18
C CYS A 374 -30.47 30.31 -29.10
N ALA A 375 -30.75 29.84 -30.32
CA ALA A 375 -31.66 30.50 -31.24
C ALA A 375 -33.11 30.50 -30.74
N TYR A 376 -33.56 29.42 -30.09
CA TYR A 376 -34.88 29.33 -29.46
C TYR A 376 -35.04 30.38 -28.35
N GLU A 377 -34.08 30.50 -27.43
CA GLU A 377 -34.12 31.49 -26.34
C GLU A 377 -34.07 32.95 -26.84
N ARG A 378 -33.53 33.17 -28.05
CA ARG A 378 -33.52 34.48 -28.73
C ARG A 378 -34.74 34.70 -29.65
N ASP A 379 -35.76 33.84 -29.58
CA ASP A 379 -36.97 33.84 -30.40
C ASP A 379 -36.71 33.79 -31.93
N ARG A 380 -35.55 33.27 -32.33
CA ARG A 380 -35.19 33.08 -33.75
C ARG A 380 -35.63 31.71 -34.22
N ARG A 381 -36.95 31.51 -34.32
CA ARG A 381 -37.55 30.18 -34.55
C ARG A 381 -37.09 29.48 -35.83
N ALA A 382 -36.90 30.21 -36.93
CA ALA A 382 -36.41 29.63 -38.18
C ALA A 382 -34.97 29.11 -38.07
N GLU A 383 -34.11 29.87 -37.41
CA GLU A 383 -32.71 29.48 -37.13
C GLU A 383 -32.67 28.30 -36.14
N ALA A 384 -33.51 28.33 -35.10
CA ALA A 384 -33.65 27.25 -34.14
C ALA A 384 -34.06 25.94 -34.84
N ARG A 385 -35.08 25.98 -35.71
CA ARG A 385 -35.52 24.81 -36.48
C ARG A 385 -34.40 24.22 -37.32
N ALA A 386 -33.68 25.04 -38.09
CA ALA A 386 -32.60 24.57 -38.95
C ALA A 386 -31.50 23.82 -38.17
N HIS A 387 -31.08 24.38 -37.04
CA HIS A 387 -30.08 23.74 -36.17
C HIS A 387 -30.60 22.45 -35.52
N LEU A 388 -31.86 22.41 -35.10
CA LEU A 388 -32.46 21.23 -34.48
C LEU A 388 -32.72 20.10 -35.49
N GLU A 389 -33.10 20.41 -36.72
CA GLU A 389 -33.20 19.42 -37.80
C GLU A 389 -31.85 18.76 -38.05
N ARG A 390 -30.77 19.56 -38.12
CA ARG A 390 -29.41 19.05 -38.23
C ARG A 390 -29.01 18.21 -37.02
N ALA A 391 -29.33 18.67 -35.80
CA ALA A 391 -29.10 17.92 -34.57
C ALA A 391 -29.87 16.59 -34.54
N ALA A 392 -31.03 16.51 -35.19
CA ALA A 392 -31.87 15.31 -35.22
C ALA A 392 -31.30 14.16 -36.07
N GLU A 393 -30.31 14.45 -36.92
CA GLU A 393 -29.55 13.46 -37.67
C GLU A 393 -28.53 12.71 -36.78
N PHE A 394 -28.15 13.27 -35.63
CA PHE A 394 -27.20 12.66 -34.70
C PHE A 394 -27.93 11.79 -33.67
N PRO A 395 -27.64 10.48 -33.57
CA PRO A 395 -28.40 9.54 -32.73
C PRO A 395 -28.53 9.97 -31.26
N ASP A 396 -27.43 10.44 -30.66
CA ASP A 396 -27.39 10.86 -29.25
C ASP A 396 -28.28 12.08 -28.98
N GLN A 397 -28.46 12.95 -29.98
CA GLN A 397 -29.13 14.24 -29.82
C GLN A 397 -30.56 14.23 -30.38
N ALA A 398 -30.90 13.21 -31.17
CA ALA A 398 -32.15 13.14 -31.93
C ALA A 398 -33.40 13.26 -31.08
N ARG A 399 -33.40 12.67 -29.88
CA ARG A 399 -34.55 12.75 -28.97
C ARG A 399 -34.79 14.18 -28.50
N SER A 400 -33.75 14.84 -28.00
CA SER A 400 -33.84 16.21 -27.49
C SER A 400 -34.18 17.20 -28.60
N ALA A 401 -33.56 17.03 -29.78
CA ALA A 401 -33.82 17.86 -30.94
C ALA A 401 -35.28 17.78 -31.41
N ARG A 402 -35.81 16.57 -31.59
CA ARG A 402 -37.22 16.35 -32.00
C ARG A 402 -38.21 16.88 -30.97
N SER A 403 -37.90 16.73 -29.68
CA SER A 403 -38.74 17.28 -28.62
C SER A 403 -38.85 18.81 -28.71
N LEU A 404 -37.76 19.52 -29.01
CA LEU A 404 -37.80 20.97 -29.15
C LEU A 404 -38.43 21.43 -30.47
N LEU A 405 -38.24 20.67 -31.57
CA LEU A 405 -38.93 20.91 -32.83
C LEU A 405 -40.45 20.86 -32.70
N ALA A 406 -40.98 19.87 -31.98
CA ALA A 406 -42.42 19.77 -31.73
C ALA A 406 -42.96 21.00 -30.96
N ARG A 407 -42.22 21.50 -29.97
CA ARG A 407 -42.60 22.71 -29.22
C ARG A 407 -42.60 23.97 -30.11
N LEU A 408 -41.67 24.04 -31.06
CA LEU A 408 -41.63 25.13 -32.06
C LEU A 408 -42.86 25.10 -32.99
N ASP A 409 -43.38 23.91 -33.29
CA ASP A 409 -44.57 23.71 -34.15
C ASP A 409 -45.90 23.98 -33.42
N GLU A 410 -45.94 23.81 -32.09
CA GLU A 410 -47.13 24.04 -31.25
C GLU A 410 -47.32 25.50 -30.83
N ALA A 411 -46.26 26.31 -30.88
CA ALA A 411 -46.32 27.71 -30.47
C ALA A 411 -46.84 28.58 -31.64
N PRO A 412 -47.98 29.30 -31.47
CA PRO A 412 -48.65 30.02 -32.54
C PRO A 412 -47.83 31.17 -33.15
#